data_AF-A0A137NR40-F1
#
_entry.id   AF-A0A137NR40-F1
#
_cell.length_a   1.000
_cell.length_b   1.000
_cell.length_c   1.000
_cell.angle_alpha   90.00
_cell.angle_beta   90.00
_cell.angle_gamma   90.00
#
_symmetry.space_group_name_H-M   'P 1'
#
loop_
_entity.id
_entity.type
_entity.pdbx_description
1 polymer ?
#
loop_
_entity_poly.entity_id
_entity_poly.type
_entity_poly.pdbx_seq_one_letter_code
_entity_poly.pdbx_strand_id
1 'polypeptide(L)'
;MFNIRVSVCQAMLIYSHYLLFQGLGKQSLEYFHQAYLMASALGIHKDIPGLNEMNRDERRCIRFTSYKHDAHLSSIVNIQPHYLFLAPSWTSLNPVYQVNPNSKNPNELLIAECVCLFMKCYVMYWIISANLMNKYSQYTLTNTQDSLIDNSTQAIYVLHTLFNYSLIRVLDLHLSLSVKCKSPEELEIVNNFAKMHVGLYHNQLIVLNSQFSPENPTLELDQYTKKQLWSAEALYRITFDMNPLSLSMFYHILCTLSLLYIKLILTHGHIPQHKELFLRKLKQIYELFNNYRSKYNMPSDLIEVVDIITNYYNIKF
;
A
#
# COMPACT_ATOMS: atom_id res chain seq x y z
N MET A 1 17.80 7.12 -31.73
CA MET A 1 18.11 7.52 -30.34
C MET A 1 16.81 8.00 -29.70
N PHE A 2 16.35 7.40 -28.61
CA PHE A 2 15.14 7.88 -27.92
C PHE A 2 15.30 9.36 -27.54
N ASN A 3 14.23 10.14 -27.60
CA ASN A 3 14.24 11.54 -27.17
C ASN A 3 14.30 11.59 -25.64
N ILE A 4 15.50 11.45 -25.07
CA ILE A 4 15.72 11.42 -23.62
C ILE A 4 15.51 12.83 -23.06
N ARG A 5 14.32 13.08 -22.52
CA ARG A 5 13.93 14.33 -21.85
C ARG A 5 13.21 14.01 -20.54
N VAL A 6 13.31 14.91 -19.56
CA VAL A 6 12.65 14.76 -18.25
C VAL A 6 11.14 14.56 -18.42
N SER A 7 10.50 15.35 -19.27
CA SER A 7 9.06 15.24 -19.55
C SER A 7 8.66 13.90 -20.16
N VAL A 8 9.47 13.33 -21.05
CA VAL A 8 9.22 12.01 -21.63
C VAL A 8 9.38 10.92 -20.57
N CYS A 9 10.39 11.03 -19.71
CA CYS A 9 10.58 10.13 -18.57
C CYS A 9 9.38 10.15 -17.61
N GLN A 10 8.89 11.35 -17.27
CA GLN A 10 7.68 11.53 -16.44
C GLN A 10 6.45 10.89 -17.09
N ALA A 11 6.22 11.17 -18.38
CA ALA A 11 5.08 10.60 -19.10
C ALA A 11 5.10 9.06 -19.10
N MET A 12 6.28 8.46 -19.29
CA MET A 12 6.44 7.00 -19.24
C MET A 12 6.15 6.43 -17.85
N LEU A 13 6.62 7.09 -16.77
CA LEU A 13 6.31 6.69 -15.40
C LEU A 13 4.81 6.79 -15.09
N ILE A 14 4.17 7.89 -15.49
CA ILE A 14 2.73 8.11 -15.31
C ILE A 14 1.92 7.04 -16.05
N TYR A 15 2.26 6.80 -17.32
CA TYR A 15 1.55 5.82 -18.14
C TYR A 15 1.73 4.40 -17.63
N SER A 16 2.97 4.05 -17.24
CA SER A 16 3.24 2.78 -16.57
C SER A 16 2.41 2.62 -15.30
N HIS A 17 2.27 3.68 -14.48
CA HIS A 17 1.52 3.61 -13.22
C HIS A 17 0.02 3.43 -13.47
N TYR A 18 -0.49 4.14 -14.48
CA TYR A 18 -1.86 3.96 -14.96
C TYR A 18 -2.14 2.51 -15.37
N LEU A 19 -1.29 1.91 -16.21
CA LEU A 19 -1.44 0.52 -16.64
C LEU A 19 -1.42 -0.46 -15.45
N LEU A 20 -0.57 -0.20 -14.45
CA LEU A 20 -0.51 -1.04 -13.25
C LEU A 20 -1.86 -1.11 -12.53
N PHE A 21 -2.52 0.04 -12.37
CA PHE A 21 -3.84 0.12 -11.74
C PHE A 21 -4.98 -0.44 -12.60
N GLN A 22 -4.77 -0.59 -13.90
CA GLN A 22 -5.68 -1.33 -14.80
C GLN A 22 -5.48 -2.85 -14.73
N GLY A 23 -4.60 -3.35 -13.87
CA GLY A 23 -4.25 -4.78 -13.79
C GLY A 23 -3.31 -5.25 -14.90
N LEU A 24 -2.78 -4.34 -15.72
CA LEU A 24 -1.89 -4.63 -16.86
C LEU A 24 -0.42 -4.60 -16.41
N GLY A 25 -0.08 -5.38 -15.38
CA GLY A 25 1.22 -5.34 -14.72
C GLY A 25 2.41 -5.64 -15.65
N LYS A 26 2.27 -6.58 -16.59
CA LYS A 26 3.34 -6.91 -17.55
C LYS A 26 3.59 -5.76 -18.54
N GLN A 27 2.54 -5.15 -19.08
CA GLN A 27 2.66 -3.99 -19.96
C GLN A 27 3.23 -2.79 -19.21
N SER A 28 2.73 -2.54 -17.99
CA SER A 28 3.24 -1.51 -17.10
C SER A 28 4.76 -1.62 -16.89
N LEU A 29 5.27 -2.85 -16.70
CA LEU A 29 6.68 -3.13 -16.51
C LEU A 29 7.54 -2.70 -17.71
N GLU A 30 7.08 -2.89 -18.94
CA GLU A 30 7.81 -2.49 -20.15
C GLU A 30 8.02 -0.97 -20.20
N TYR A 31 6.97 -0.20 -19.94
CA TYR A 31 7.05 1.26 -19.86
C TYR A 31 7.91 1.73 -18.69
N PHE A 32 7.82 1.03 -17.56
CA PHE A 32 8.66 1.30 -16.40
C PHE A 32 10.14 1.11 -16.72
N HIS A 33 10.52 0.02 -17.39
CA HIS A 33 11.92 -0.22 -17.80
C HIS A 33 12.44 0.88 -18.71
N GLN A 34 11.65 1.32 -19.69
CA GLN A 34 12.04 2.43 -20.56
C GLN A 34 12.24 3.72 -19.77
N ALA A 35 11.32 4.03 -18.85
CA ALA A 35 11.45 5.18 -17.97
C ALA A 35 12.69 5.08 -17.07
N TYR A 36 12.97 3.91 -16.51
CA TYR A 36 14.15 3.64 -15.69
C TYR A 36 15.46 3.91 -16.45
N LEU A 37 15.56 3.44 -17.70
CA LEU A 37 16.72 3.69 -18.55
C LEU A 37 16.89 5.19 -18.85
N MET A 38 15.79 5.89 -19.13
CA MET A 38 15.80 7.35 -19.33
C MET A 38 16.21 8.08 -18.04
N ALA A 39 15.66 7.70 -16.89
CA ALA A 39 15.99 8.29 -15.59
C ALA A 39 17.48 8.10 -15.24
N SER A 40 18.02 6.91 -15.55
CA SER A 40 19.44 6.60 -15.40
C SER A 40 20.31 7.47 -16.30
N ALA A 41 19.97 7.58 -17.58
CA ALA A 41 20.69 8.42 -18.54
C ALA A 41 20.63 9.92 -18.19
N LEU A 42 19.50 10.38 -17.65
CA LEU A 42 19.32 11.75 -17.16
C LEU A 42 20.02 12.01 -15.82
N GLY A 43 20.51 10.98 -15.15
CA GLY A 43 21.11 11.08 -13.81
C GLY A 43 20.11 11.44 -12.71
N ILE A 44 18.82 11.08 -12.87
CA ILE A 44 17.75 11.38 -11.91
C ILE A 44 18.04 10.81 -10.51
N HIS A 45 18.78 9.71 -10.44
CA HIS A 45 19.12 9.05 -9.18
C HIS A 45 20.16 9.82 -8.35
N LYS A 46 20.85 10.80 -8.95
CA LYS A 46 21.95 11.56 -8.34
C LYS A 46 21.50 12.98 -8.02
N ASP A 47 22.02 13.53 -6.93
CA ASP A 47 21.93 14.97 -6.65
C ASP A 47 22.99 15.71 -7.48
N ILE A 48 22.59 16.17 -8.68
CA ILE A 48 23.49 16.86 -9.62
C ILE A 48 23.78 18.30 -9.13
N PRO A 49 25.06 18.69 -8.94
CA PRO A 49 25.41 20.05 -8.55
C PRO A 49 25.11 21.05 -9.68
N GLY A 50 24.85 22.31 -9.33
CA GLY A 50 24.64 23.40 -10.30
C GLY A 50 23.23 23.51 -10.88
N LEU A 51 22.32 22.57 -10.57
CA LEU A 51 20.89 22.72 -10.90
C LEU A 51 20.21 23.74 -9.98
N ASN A 52 19.27 24.52 -10.54
CA ASN A 52 18.39 25.39 -9.74
C ASN A 52 17.50 24.57 -8.81
N GLU A 53 16.87 25.21 -7.82
CA GLU A 53 16.09 24.52 -6.79
C GLU A 53 14.90 23.74 -7.36
N MET A 54 14.11 24.34 -8.24
CA MET A 54 12.95 23.71 -8.86
C MET A 54 13.32 22.44 -9.65
N ASN A 55 14.37 22.51 -10.47
CA ASN A 55 14.84 21.36 -11.26
C ASN A 55 15.39 20.25 -10.36
N ARG A 56 16.02 20.60 -9.23
CA ARG A 56 16.46 19.60 -8.24
C ARG A 56 15.27 18.92 -7.59
N ASP A 57 14.25 19.69 -7.22
CA ASP A 57 13.05 19.16 -6.58
C ASP A 57 12.23 18.26 -7.51
N GLU A 58 12.07 18.67 -8.78
CA GLU A 58 11.44 17.86 -9.82
C GLU A 58 12.14 16.50 -9.95
N ARG A 59 13.47 16.50 -10.06
CA ARG A 59 14.26 15.26 -10.18
C ARG A 59 14.13 14.38 -8.95
N ARG A 60 14.12 14.96 -7.75
CA ARG A 60 13.89 14.22 -6.49
C ARG A 60 12.50 13.59 -6.47
N CYS A 61 11.47 14.34 -6.89
CA CYS A 61 10.10 13.84 -6.96
C CYS A 61 10.00 12.63 -7.92
N ILE A 62 10.62 12.73 -9.10
CA ILE A 62 10.72 11.61 -10.06
C ILE A 62 11.43 10.42 -9.41
N ARG A 63 12.59 10.65 -8.77
CA ARG A 63 13.38 9.60 -8.09
C ARG A 63 12.54 8.84 -7.06
N PHE A 64 11.91 9.54 -6.14
CA PHE A 64 11.15 8.91 -5.05
C PHE A 64 9.88 8.22 -5.56
N THR A 65 9.19 8.80 -6.54
CA THR A 65 8.03 8.18 -7.18
C THR A 65 8.43 6.91 -7.93
N SER A 66 9.59 6.91 -8.59
CA SER A 66 10.13 5.73 -9.28
C SER A 66 10.43 4.58 -8.32
N TYR A 67 11.00 4.86 -7.14
CA TYR A 67 11.24 3.84 -6.12
C TYR A 67 9.94 3.21 -5.61
N LYS A 68 8.91 4.03 -5.37
CA LYS A 68 7.58 3.54 -4.97
C LYS A 68 6.96 2.67 -6.05
N HIS A 69 7.06 3.11 -7.30
CA HIS A 69 6.50 2.37 -8.42
C HIS A 69 7.19 1.01 -8.63
N ASP A 70 8.52 0.97 -8.57
CA ASP A 70 9.30 -0.26 -8.68
C ASP A 70 8.96 -1.29 -7.59
N ALA A 71 8.83 -0.84 -6.34
CA ALA A 71 8.41 -1.70 -5.24
C ALA A 71 7.02 -2.31 -5.47
N HIS A 72 6.08 -1.51 -6.01
CA HIS A 72 4.74 -1.98 -6.34
C HIS A 72 4.74 -2.97 -7.50
N LEU A 73 5.50 -2.67 -8.57
CA LEU A 73 5.66 -3.57 -9.72
C LEU A 73 6.33 -4.89 -9.34
N SER A 74 7.37 -4.83 -8.51
CA SER A 74 8.04 -6.01 -7.96
C SER A 74 7.06 -6.92 -7.22
N SER A 75 6.16 -6.33 -6.42
CA SER A 75 5.11 -7.06 -5.71
C SER A 75 4.09 -7.71 -6.65
N ILE A 76 3.61 -6.98 -7.65
CA ILE A 76 2.51 -7.43 -8.52
C ILE A 76 2.98 -8.42 -9.58
N VAL A 77 4.11 -8.14 -10.25
CA VAL A 77 4.64 -8.96 -11.34
C VAL A 77 5.58 -10.05 -10.82
N ASN A 78 5.83 -10.07 -9.51
CA ASN A 78 6.67 -11.05 -8.84
C ASN A 78 8.12 -11.06 -9.36
N ILE A 79 8.70 -9.88 -9.57
CA ILE A 79 10.08 -9.68 -10.04
C ILE A 79 10.95 -9.07 -8.94
N GLN A 80 12.26 -9.02 -9.15
CA GLN A 80 13.14 -8.24 -8.28
C GLN A 80 13.00 -6.74 -8.58
N PRO A 81 12.96 -5.85 -7.56
CA PRO A 81 12.94 -4.42 -7.81
C PRO A 81 14.28 -3.98 -8.43
N HIS A 82 14.21 -3.12 -9.45
CA HIS A 82 15.40 -2.56 -10.12
C HIS A 82 16.20 -1.64 -9.20
N TYR A 83 15.51 -0.93 -8.31
CA TYR A 83 16.10 -0.02 -7.33
C TYR A 83 16.46 -0.70 -6.01
N LEU A 84 16.32 -2.03 -5.87
CA LEU A 84 16.57 -2.73 -4.61
C LEU A 84 17.97 -2.44 -4.02
N PHE A 85 19.00 -2.32 -4.88
CA PHE A 85 20.39 -2.06 -4.47
C PHE A 85 20.77 -0.58 -4.48
N LEU A 86 19.87 0.30 -4.95
CA LEU A 86 20.04 1.74 -4.87
C LEU A 86 19.38 2.18 -3.56
N ALA A 87 20.10 1.99 -2.44
CA ALA A 87 19.65 2.37 -1.11
C ALA A 87 19.01 3.77 -1.17
N PRO A 88 17.71 3.90 -0.85
CA PRO A 88 17.02 5.16 -1.05
C PRO A 88 17.64 6.22 -0.13
N SER A 89 18.38 7.18 -0.69
CA SER A 89 18.82 8.35 0.07
C SER A 89 17.68 9.36 0.08
N TRP A 90 17.17 9.67 1.28
CA TRP A 90 16.21 10.75 1.41
C TRP A 90 16.91 12.10 1.31
N THR A 91 16.31 12.99 0.53
CA THR A 91 16.63 14.39 0.49
C THR A 91 15.32 15.14 0.44
N SER A 92 15.17 16.17 1.29
CA SER A 92 13.88 16.85 1.45
C SER A 92 13.33 17.36 0.11
N LEU A 93 12.07 17.03 -0.13
CA LEU A 93 11.23 17.71 -1.12
C LEU A 93 10.74 19.03 -0.53
N ASN A 94 10.67 20.06 -1.35
CA ASN A 94 10.10 21.34 -0.98
C ASN A 94 8.59 21.34 -1.27
N PRO A 95 7.72 21.45 -0.24
CA PRO A 95 6.26 21.46 -0.41
C PRO A 95 5.77 22.54 -1.38
N VAL A 96 6.45 23.68 -1.48
CA VAL A 96 6.06 24.79 -2.36
C VAL A 96 5.94 24.36 -3.82
N TYR A 97 6.79 23.43 -4.28
CA TYR A 97 6.74 22.92 -5.66
C TYR A 97 5.74 21.78 -5.86
N GLN A 98 5.06 21.34 -4.79
CA GLN A 98 4.05 20.28 -4.82
C GLN A 98 2.62 20.83 -4.68
N VAL A 99 2.48 22.14 -4.41
CA VAL A 99 1.20 22.86 -4.36
C VAL A 99 0.60 22.92 -5.76
N ASN A 100 -0.70 22.61 -5.91
CA ASN A 100 -1.41 22.90 -7.14
C ASN A 100 -1.63 24.42 -7.27
N PRO A 101 -1.03 25.09 -8.28
CA PRO A 101 -1.11 26.55 -8.42
C PRO A 101 -2.54 27.04 -8.70
N ASN A 102 -3.44 26.16 -9.13
CA ASN A 102 -4.83 26.48 -9.43
C ASN A 102 -5.78 26.14 -8.26
N SER A 103 -5.27 25.60 -7.16
CA SER A 103 -6.10 25.24 -6.01
C SER A 103 -6.62 26.48 -5.28
N LYS A 104 -7.91 26.47 -4.94
CA LYS A 104 -8.53 27.49 -4.08
C LYS A 104 -8.58 27.05 -2.61
N ASN A 105 -8.02 25.88 -2.28
CA ASN A 105 -8.02 25.34 -0.94
C ASN A 105 -7.00 26.11 -0.07
N PRO A 106 -7.39 26.76 1.04
CA PRO A 106 -6.44 27.44 1.92
C PRO A 106 -5.43 26.47 2.56
N ASN A 107 -5.75 25.18 2.65
CA ASN A 107 -4.92 24.13 3.24
C ASN A 107 -4.01 23.43 2.21
N GLU A 108 -3.91 23.92 0.97
CA GLU A 108 -3.12 23.30 -0.11
C GLU A 108 -1.64 23.12 0.28
N LEU A 109 -1.04 24.09 0.95
CA LEU A 109 0.35 23.99 1.40
C LEU A 109 0.53 22.88 2.45
N LEU A 110 -0.41 22.75 3.40
CA LEU A 110 -0.38 21.68 4.39
C LEU A 110 -0.58 20.30 3.73
N ILE A 111 -1.44 20.20 2.73
CA ILE A 111 -1.61 18.98 1.93
C ILE A 111 -0.29 18.64 1.22
N ALA A 112 0.39 19.62 0.62
CA ALA A 112 1.69 19.43 0.00
C ALA A 112 2.77 18.99 1.02
N GLU A 113 2.77 19.54 2.23
CA GLU A 113 3.64 19.09 3.34
C GLU A 113 3.36 17.64 3.72
N CYS A 114 2.08 17.27 3.84
CA CYS A 114 1.67 15.90 4.10
C CYS A 114 2.08 14.93 2.98
N VAL A 115 1.99 15.34 1.72
CA VAL A 115 2.45 14.55 0.56
C VAL A 115 3.97 14.35 0.60
N CYS A 116 4.74 15.41 0.87
CA CYS A 116 6.19 15.32 1.02
C CYS A 116 6.56 14.38 2.19
N LEU A 117 5.84 14.49 3.30
CA LEU A 117 6.04 13.64 4.47
C LEU A 117 5.68 12.18 4.19
N PHE A 118 4.57 11.93 3.50
CA PHE A 118 4.16 10.61 3.05
C PHE A 118 5.25 9.96 2.19
N MET A 119 5.80 10.71 1.22
CA MET A 119 6.89 10.24 0.37
C MET A 119 8.16 9.93 1.18
N LYS A 120 8.54 10.81 2.11
CA LYS A 120 9.65 10.56 3.04
C LYS A 120 9.45 9.26 3.81
N CYS A 121 8.28 9.11 4.42
CA CYS A 121 7.91 7.96 5.22
C CYS A 121 7.97 6.67 4.39
N TYR A 122 7.45 6.71 3.16
CA TYR A 122 7.48 5.57 2.26
C TYR A 122 8.91 5.16 1.89
N VAL A 123 9.72 6.13 1.46
CA VAL A 123 11.10 5.92 1.02
C VAL A 123 11.99 5.41 2.16
N MET A 124 11.88 6.02 3.35
CA MET A 124 12.77 5.74 4.48
C MET A 124 12.39 4.50 5.26
N TYR A 125 11.09 4.19 5.39
CA TYR A 125 10.61 3.20 6.35
C TYR A 125 9.83 2.05 5.68
N TRP A 126 8.97 2.34 4.69
CA TRP A 126 8.11 1.30 4.11
C TRP A 126 8.74 0.49 2.99
N ILE A 127 9.54 1.09 2.10
CA ILE A 127 10.11 0.37 0.94
C ILE A 127 10.93 -0.85 1.35
N ILE A 128 11.79 -0.70 2.37
CA ILE A 128 12.69 -1.77 2.80
C ILE A 128 11.87 -2.96 3.33
N SER A 129 10.91 -2.69 4.21
CA SER A 129 10.09 -3.72 4.82
C SER A 129 9.16 -4.39 3.80
N ALA A 130 8.58 -3.63 2.86
CA ALA A 130 7.78 -4.16 1.77
C ALA A 130 8.59 -5.06 0.81
N ASN A 131 9.80 -4.63 0.41
CA ASN A 131 10.66 -5.42 -0.47
C ASN A 131 11.12 -6.72 0.20
N LEU A 132 11.47 -6.67 1.50
CA LEU A 132 11.82 -7.86 2.26
C LEU A 132 10.63 -8.83 2.36
N MET A 133 9.43 -8.30 2.60
CA MET A 133 8.20 -9.09 2.64
C MET A 133 7.91 -9.77 1.30
N ASN A 134 8.08 -9.06 0.18
CA ASN A 134 7.92 -9.65 -1.16
C ASN A 134 8.93 -10.78 -1.40
N LYS A 135 10.19 -10.59 -1.02
CA LYS A 135 11.21 -11.63 -1.13
C LYS A 135 10.93 -12.83 -0.25
N TYR A 136 10.47 -12.60 0.98
CA TYR A 136 10.04 -13.66 1.87
C TYR A 136 8.86 -14.45 1.26
N SER A 137 7.86 -13.76 0.73
CA SER A 137 6.69 -14.36 0.08
C SER A 137 7.07 -15.19 -1.16
N GLN A 138 8.00 -14.69 -1.98
CA GLN A 138 8.56 -15.45 -3.11
C GLN A 138 9.21 -16.74 -2.62
N TYR A 139 10.03 -16.64 -1.58
CA TYR A 139 10.77 -17.76 -1.03
C TYR A 139 9.85 -18.83 -0.42
N THR A 140 8.79 -18.44 0.28
CA THR A 140 7.81 -19.36 0.85
C THR A 140 6.94 -20.04 -0.19
N LEU A 141 6.61 -19.36 -1.30
CA LEU A 141 5.88 -19.99 -2.42
C LEU A 141 6.70 -21.07 -3.15
N THR A 142 8.03 -20.95 -3.17
CA THR A 142 8.90 -21.85 -3.94
C THR A 142 9.48 -23.03 -3.14
N ASN A 143 9.35 -23.04 -1.80
CA ASN A 143 9.97 -24.06 -0.94
C ASN A 143 8.93 -24.65 0.03
N THR A 144 8.75 -25.98 0.01
CA THR A 144 7.82 -26.72 0.90
C THR A 144 8.34 -26.87 2.34
N GLN A 145 7.40 -26.96 3.29
CA GLN A 145 7.47 -26.53 4.70
C GLN A 145 8.48 -27.21 5.65
N ASP A 146 9.07 -28.36 5.34
CA ASP A 146 9.72 -29.17 6.39
C ASP A 146 11.10 -28.66 6.86
N SER A 147 11.81 -27.84 6.08
CA SER A 147 13.11 -27.28 6.46
C SER A 147 13.05 -25.82 6.93
N LEU A 148 11.86 -25.24 7.10
CA LEU A 148 11.66 -23.79 7.16
C LEU A 148 11.17 -23.25 8.50
N ILE A 149 10.79 -24.10 9.46
CA ILE A 149 10.07 -23.64 10.66
C ILE A 149 10.92 -22.67 11.52
N ASP A 150 12.22 -22.95 11.69
CA ASP A 150 13.11 -22.06 12.47
C ASP A 150 13.47 -20.76 11.73
N ASN A 151 13.83 -20.86 10.45
CA ASN A 151 14.20 -19.70 9.63
C ASN A 151 12.99 -18.78 9.33
N SER A 152 11.81 -19.36 9.15
CA SER A 152 10.56 -18.61 8.97
C SER A 152 10.21 -17.82 10.23
N THR A 153 10.35 -18.42 11.42
CA THR A 153 10.11 -17.72 12.69
C THR A 153 11.02 -16.50 12.84
N GLN A 154 12.29 -16.61 12.48
CA GLN A 154 13.22 -15.48 12.50
C GLN A 154 12.86 -14.40 11.48
N ALA A 155 12.54 -14.77 10.23
CA ALA A 155 12.15 -13.82 9.20
C ALA A 155 10.87 -13.05 9.56
N ILE A 156 9.88 -13.75 10.11
CA ILE A 156 8.64 -13.15 10.64
C ILE A 156 8.93 -12.16 11.76
N TYR A 157 9.78 -12.55 12.71
CA TYR A 157 10.17 -11.68 13.83
C TYR A 157 10.85 -10.39 13.32
N VAL A 158 11.76 -10.51 12.34
CA VAL A 158 12.42 -9.36 11.71
C VAL A 158 11.39 -8.47 11.00
N LEU A 159 10.50 -9.03 10.20
CA LEU A 159 9.46 -8.28 9.49
C LEU A 159 8.51 -7.55 10.45
N HIS A 160 8.03 -8.22 11.49
CA HIS A 160 7.21 -7.59 12.53
C HIS A 160 7.95 -6.44 13.22
N THR A 161 9.22 -6.64 13.58
CA THR A 161 10.05 -5.60 14.20
C THR A 161 10.21 -4.40 13.29
N LEU A 162 10.47 -4.62 12.00
CA LEU A 162 10.60 -3.56 11.00
C LEU A 162 9.27 -2.82 10.77
N PHE A 163 8.14 -3.52 10.71
CA PHE A 163 6.82 -2.90 10.57
C PHE A 163 6.48 -2.04 11.77
N ASN A 164 6.72 -2.53 12.99
CA ASN A 164 6.51 -1.77 14.23
C ASN A 164 7.40 -0.54 14.28
N TYR A 165 8.70 -0.69 14.00
CA TYR A 165 9.64 0.42 13.94
C TYR A 165 9.18 1.47 12.91
N SER A 166 8.82 1.03 11.71
CA SER A 166 8.35 1.91 10.63
C SER A 166 7.10 2.68 11.06
N LEU A 167 6.10 2.00 11.62
CA LEU A 167 4.88 2.65 12.09
C LEU A 167 5.17 3.71 13.16
N ILE A 168 5.98 3.38 14.18
CA ILE A 168 6.33 4.32 15.26
C ILE A 168 6.99 5.57 14.67
N ARG A 169 7.99 5.40 13.81
CA ARG A 169 8.72 6.52 13.19
C ARG A 169 7.83 7.40 12.32
N VAL A 170 6.89 6.78 11.60
CA VAL A 170 5.95 7.49 10.74
C VAL A 170 4.92 8.27 11.55
N LEU A 171 4.40 7.69 12.63
CA LEU A 171 3.45 8.37 13.52
C LEU A 171 4.11 9.52 14.27
N ASP A 172 5.35 9.36 14.75
CA ASP A 172 6.13 10.43 15.40
C ASP A 172 6.31 11.65 14.46
N LEU A 173 6.57 11.40 13.19
CA LEU A 173 6.68 12.45 12.18
C LEU A 173 5.34 13.17 11.92
N HIS A 174 4.22 12.46 11.86
CA HIS A 174 2.90 13.08 11.69
C HIS A 174 2.46 13.81 12.96
N LEU A 175 2.80 13.29 14.15
CA LEU A 175 2.57 13.98 15.41
C LEU A 175 3.33 15.31 15.45
N SER A 176 4.60 15.29 15.04
CA SER A 176 5.42 16.51 14.93
C SER A 176 4.83 17.54 13.96
N LEU A 177 4.22 17.09 12.86
CA LEU A 177 3.50 17.98 11.94
C LEU A 177 2.20 18.52 12.57
N SER A 178 1.44 17.66 13.27
CA SER A 178 0.16 18.04 13.89
C SER A 178 0.28 19.13 14.96
N VAL A 179 1.44 19.23 15.63
CA VAL A 179 1.72 20.30 16.62
C VAL A 179 1.71 21.69 15.97
N LYS A 180 1.91 21.77 14.65
CA LYS A 180 1.89 23.03 13.89
C LYS A 180 0.51 23.40 13.38
N CYS A 181 -0.46 22.49 13.43
CA CYS A 181 -1.83 22.75 12.96
C CYS A 181 -2.51 23.79 13.85
N LYS A 182 -3.15 24.77 13.23
CA LYS A 182 -3.80 25.91 13.89
C LYS A 182 -5.31 25.74 14.03
N SER A 183 -5.88 24.77 13.31
CA SER A 183 -7.32 24.52 13.30
C SER A 183 -7.62 23.01 13.38
N PRO A 184 -8.85 22.64 13.82
CA PRO A 184 -9.31 21.26 13.76
C PRO A 184 -9.30 20.67 12.34
N GLU A 185 -9.56 21.49 11.32
CA GLU A 185 -9.55 21.08 9.91
C GLU A 185 -8.13 20.69 9.45
N GLU A 186 -7.13 21.51 9.77
CA GLU A 186 -5.72 21.19 9.49
C GLU A 186 -5.28 19.91 10.22
N LEU A 187 -5.72 19.73 11.46
CA LEU A 187 -5.44 18.50 12.22
C LEU A 187 -6.09 17.27 11.57
N GLU A 188 -7.31 17.41 11.06
CA GLU A 188 -8.01 16.33 10.36
C GLU A 188 -7.25 15.91 9.09
N ILE A 189 -6.71 16.87 8.33
CA ILE A 189 -5.88 16.59 7.15
C ILE A 189 -4.67 15.74 7.55
N VAL A 190 -3.88 16.18 8.53
CA VAL A 190 -2.69 15.44 8.98
C VAL A 190 -3.06 14.05 9.52
N ASN A 191 -4.16 13.94 10.27
CA ASN A 191 -4.66 12.68 10.79
C ASN A 191 -5.06 11.71 9.66
N ASN A 192 -5.68 12.20 8.59
CA ASN A 192 -6.05 11.37 7.44
C ASN A 192 -4.81 10.78 6.75
N PHE A 193 -3.73 11.54 6.59
CA PHE A 193 -2.46 11.00 6.08
C PHE A 193 -1.82 9.98 7.03
N ALA A 194 -1.86 10.23 8.35
CA ALA A 194 -1.37 9.25 9.34
C ALA A 194 -2.16 7.93 9.28
N LYS A 195 -3.48 8.00 9.15
CA LYS A 195 -4.36 6.83 8.99
C LYS A 195 -4.01 6.00 7.76
N MET A 196 -3.57 6.61 6.65
CA MET A 196 -3.13 5.86 5.46
C MET A 196 -1.95 4.93 5.79
N HIS A 197 -0.99 5.40 6.59
CA HIS A 197 0.15 4.59 7.03
C HIS A 197 -0.24 3.50 8.03
N VAL A 198 -1.18 3.79 8.94
CA VAL A 198 -1.75 2.76 9.83
C VAL A 198 -2.46 1.68 9.00
N GLY A 199 -3.20 2.08 7.96
CA GLY A 199 -3.81 1.15 7.02
C GLY A 199 -2.78 0.27 6.31
N LEU A 200 -1.69 0.86 5.81
CA LEU A 200 -0.59 0.12 5.21
C LEU A 200 0.01 -0.91 6.19
N TYR A 201 0.26 -0.51 7.44
CA TYR A 201 0.78 -1.41 8.48
C TYR A 201 -0.11 -2.64 8.68
N HIS A 202 -1.42 -2.44 8.88
CA HIS A 202 -2.34 -3.56 9.10
C HIS A 202 -2.51 -4.45 7.86
N ASN A 203 -2.49 -3.85 6.66
CA ASN A 203 -2.47 -4.63 5.43
C ASN A 203 -1.24 -5.54 5.36
N GLN A 204 -0.04 -5.02 5.66
CA GLN A 204 1.19 -5.81 5.68
C GLN A 204 1.14 -6.94 6.72
N LEU A 205 0.56 -6.69 7.89
CA LEU A 205 0.35 -7.73 8.90
C LEU A 205 -0.60 -8.83 8.43
N ILE A 206 -1.70 -8.48 7.75
CA ILE A 206 -2.61 -9.48 7.18
C ILE A 206 -1.86 -10.35 6.18
N VAL A 207 -1.15 -9.74 5.23
CA VAL A 207 -0.38 -10.47 4.21
C VAL A 207 0.63 -11.41 4.85
N LEU A 208 1.42 -10.93 5.82
CA LEU A 208 2.41 -11.73 6.54
C LEU A 208 1.79 -12.94 7.24
N ASN A 209 0.74 -12.70 8.04
CA ASN A 209 0.14 -13.78 8.83
C ASN A 209 -0.68 -14.75 7.95
N SER A 210 -1.15 -14.31 6.78
CA SER A 210 -1.89 -15.16 5.85
C SER A 210 -1.08 -16.33 5.30
N GLN A 211 0.26 -16.26 5.35
CA GLN A 211 1.14 -17.34 4.88
C GLN A 211 1.18 -18.56 5.80
N PHE A 212 0.61 -18.45 7.01
CA PHE A 212 0.63 -19.49 8.04
C PHE A 212 -0.77 -20.00 8.38
N SER A 213 -1.68 -19.98 7.39
CA SER A 213 -3.00 -20.58 7.55
C SER A 213 -2.84 -22.07 7.90
N PRO A 214 -3.53 -22.56 8.95
CA PRO A 214 -3.41 -23.96 9.36
C PRO A 214 -3.97 -24.89 8.29
N GLU A 215 -3.25 -25.96 7.97
CA GLU A 215 -3.73 -27.04 7.08
C GLU A 215 -4.91 -27.79 7.70
N ASN A 216 -4.88 -27.97 9.03
CA ASN A 216 -5.92 -28.63 9.81
C ASN A 216 -6.47 -27.67 10.88
N PRO A 217 -7.46 -26.83 10.53
CA PRO A 217 -8.04 -25.88 11.48
C PRO A 217 -8.73 -26.58 12.64
N THR A 218 -8.58 -26.04 13.85
CA THR A 218 -9.27 -26.54 15.05
C THR A 218 -10.39 -25.58 15.46
N LEU A 219 -11.17 -25.97 16.48
CA LEU A 219 -12.19 -25.12 17.08
C LEU A 219 -11.59 -23.84 17.68
N GLU A 220 -10.32 -23.87 18.11
CA GLU A 220 -9.62 -22.67 18.54
C GLU A 220 -8.86 -22.05 17.37
N LEU A 221 -9.06 -20.75 17.13
CA LEU A 221 -8.26 -20.04 16.13
C LEU A 221 -6.79 -19.97 16.56
N ASP A 222 -5.90 -20.27 15.62
CA ASP A 222 -4.47 -20.15 15.82
C ASP A 222 -4.05 -18.67 16.00
N GLN A 223 -2.83 -18.46 16.50
CA GLN A 223 -2.33 -17.13 16.81
C GLN A 223 -2.22 -16.23 15.56
N TYR A 224 -1.88 -16.78 14.40
CA TYR A 224 -1.72 -16.01 13.16
C TYR A 224 -3.09 -15.57 12.63
N THR A 225 -4.09 -16.45 12.66
CA THR A 225 -5.48 -16.09 12.32
C THR A 225 -6.04 -15.04 13.29
N LYS A 226 -5.79 -15.17 14.60
CA LYS A 226 -6.15 -14.14 15.59
C LYS A 226 -5.51 -12.77 15.27
N LYS A 227 -4.23 -12.74 14.87
CA LYS A 227 -3.55 -11.50 14.45
C LYS A 227 -4.11 -10.90 13.16
N GLN A 228 -4.50 -11.74 12.19
CA GLN A 228 -5.17 -11.31 10.96
C GLN A 228 -6.50 -10.63 11.30
N LEU A 229 -7.33 -11.27 12.14
CA LEU A 229 -8.63 -10.71 12.55
C LEU A 229 -8.49 -9.40 13.32
N TRP A 230 -7.49 -9.28 14.19
CA TRP A 230 -7.19 -8.01 14.88
C TRP A 230 -6.85 -6.88 13.89
N SER A 231 -6.00 -7.17 12.91
CA SER A 231 -5.64 -6.19 11.86
C SER A 231 -6.82 -5.88 10.93
N ALA A 232 -7.64 -6.88 10.62
CA ALA A 232 -8.83 -6.73 9.79
C ALA A 232 -9.87 -5.82 10.45
N GLU A 233 -10.08 -5.96 11.76
CA GLU A 233 -10.96 -5.08 12.53
C GLU A 233 -10.43 -3.64 12.58
N ALA A 234 -9.12 -3.46 12.74
CA ALA A 234 -8.51 -2.13 12.69
C ALA A 234 -8.71 -1.45 11.33
N LEU A 235 -8.49 -2.18 10.23
CA LEU A 235 -8.75 -1.70 8.88
C LEU A 235 -10.22 -1.37 8.64
N TYR A 236 -11.13 -2.24 9.08
CA TYR A 236 -12.56 -2.02 8.97
C TYR A 236 -12.98 -0.72 9.67
N ARG A 237 -12.47 -0.47 10.88
CA ARG A 237 -12.73 0.79 11.60
C ARG A 237 -12.15 2.01 10.89
N ILE A 238 -10.96 1.90 10.31
CA ILE A 238 -10.38 2.97 9.50
C ILE A 238 -11.30 3.33 8.33
N THR A 239 -12.07 2.38 7.78
CA THR A 239 -13.00 2.63 6.66
C THR A 239 -14.37 3.18 7.05
N PHE A 240 -14.72 3.29 8.33
CA PHE A 240 -16.11 3.59 8.74
C PHE A 240 -16.47 5.09 8.65
N ASP A 241 -15.51 6.00 8.88
CA ASP A 241 -15.73 7.45 8.97
C ASP A 241 -14.64 8.25 8.24
N MET A 242 -14.55 8.09 6.93
CA MET A 242 -13.47 8.73 6.19
C MET A 242 -13.92 9.70 5.11
N ASN A 243 -13.05 10.69 4.92
CA ASN A 243 -13.15 11.75 3.95
C ASN A 243 -13.23 11.18 2.50
N PRO A 244 -14.07 11.74 1.62
CA PRO A 244 -14.14 11.39 0.20
C PRO A 244 -12.78 11.42 -0.54
N LEU A 245 -11.81 12.21 -0.08
CA LEU A 245 -10.45 12.24 -0.65
C LEU A 245 -9.72 10.89 -0.56
N SER A 246 -10.16 10.00 0.33
CA SER A 246 -9.53 8.70 0.58
C SER A 246 -10.30 7.53 -0.06
N LEU A 247 -11.23 7.83 -0.98
CA LEU A 247 -12.18 6.86 -1.54
C LEU A 247 -11.51 5.65 -2.22
N SER A 248 -10.46 5.89 -2.99
CA SER A 248 -9.68 4.82 -3.65
C SER A 248 -9.03 3.88 -2.64
N MET A 249 -8.59 4.41 -1.49
CA MET A 249 -8.02 3.59 -0.42
C MET A 249 -9.09 2.72 0.25
N PHE A 250 -10.32 3.21 0.44
CA PHE A 250 -11.41 2.37 0.99
C PHE A 250 -11.71 1.20 0.12
N TYR A 251 -11.80 1.45 -1.19
CA TYR A 251 -12.00 0.39 -2.15
C TYR A 251 -10.96 -0.73 -1.97
N HIS A 252 -9.67 -0.40 -1.96
CA HIS A 252 -8.61 -1.39 -1.77
C HIS A 252 -8.65 -2.10 -0.41
N ILE A 253 -8.94 -1.37 0.68
CA ILE A 253 -9.05 -1.96 2.01
C ILE A 253 -10.23 -2.93 2.06
N LEU A 254 -11.41 -2.52 1.61
CA LEU A 254 -12.60 -3.36 1.62
C LEU A 254 -12.42 -4.59 0.72
N CYS A 255 -11.77 -4.47 -0.44
CA CYS A 255 -11.42 -5.63 -1.27
C CYS A 255 -10.50 -6.59 -0.52
N THR A 256 -9.46 -6.07 0.14
CA THR A 256 -8.52 -6.88 0.94
C THR A 256 -9.24 -7.62 2.06
N LEU A 257 -10.15 -6.93 2.77
CA LEU A 257 -10.96 -7.54 3.83
C LEU A 257 -11.89 -8.62 3.27
N SER A 258 -12.57 -8.36 2.16
CA SER A 258 -13.44 -9.36 1.51
C SER A 258 -12.66 -10.63 1.15
N LEU A 259 -11.51 -10.49 0.49
CA LEU A 259 -10.65 -11.62 0.12
C LEU A 259 -10.13 -12.38 1.35
N LEU A 260 -9.76 -11.67 2.42
CA LEU A 260 -9.37 -12.29 3.69
C LEU A 260 -10.51 -13.14 4.26
N TYR A 261 -11.72 -12.59 4.41
CA TYR A 261 -12.83 -13.33 5.01
C TYR A 261 -13.31 -14.48 4.13
N ILE A 262 -13.29 -14.34 2.80
CA ILE A 262 -13.52 -15.46 1.88
C ILE A 262 -12.50 -16.57 2.14
N LYS A 263 -11.19 -16.24 2.18
CA LYS A 263 -10.15 -17.22 2.49
C LYS A 263 -10.41 -17.92 3.84
N LEU A 264 -10.72 -17.15 4.89
CA LEU A 264 -11.01 -17.70 6.21
C LEU A 264 -12.25 -18.63 6.20
N ILE A 265 -13.29 -18.31 5.44
CA ILE A 265 -14.46 -19.19 5.25
C ILE A 265 -14.04 -20.48 4.55
N LEU A 266 -13.21 -20.41 3.50
CA LEU A 266 -12.76 -21.60 2.79
C LEU A 266 -11.87 -22.49 3.66
N THR A 267 -11.04 -21.91 4.52
CA THR A 267 -10.18 -22.65 5.45
C THR A 267 -10.97 -23.23 6.62
N HIS A 268 -11.75 -22.41 7.35
CA HIS A 268 -12.38 -22.79 8.61
C HIS A 268 -13.87 -23.14 8.50
N GLY A 269 -14.46 -23.07 7.30
CA GLY A 269 -15.91 -23.15 7.10
C GLY A 269 -16.55 -24.50 7.44
N HIS A 270 -15.75 -25.55 7.60
CA HIS A 270 -16.22 -26.83 8.11
C HIS A 270 -16.58 -26.77 9.61
N ILE A 271 -16.14 -25.73 10.33
CA ILE A 271 -16.49 -25.45 11.73
C ILE A 271 -17.64 -24.44 11.75
N PRO A 272 -18.87 -24.83 12.16
CA PRO A 272 -20.05 -23.98 12.03
C PRO A 272 -19.94 -22.60 12.71
N GLN A 273 -19.33 -22.56 13.90
CA GLN A 273 -19.15 -21.32 14.67
C GLN A 273 -18.24 -20.32 13.94
N HIS A 274 -17.13 -20.79 13.37
CA HIS A 274 -16.23 -19.96 12.58
C HIS A 274 -16.88 -19.51 11.27
N LYS A 275 -17.59 -20.43 10.59
CA LYS A 275 -18.33 -20.11 9.37
C LYS A 275 -19.31 -18.96 9.61
N GLU A 276 -20.12 -19.05 10.66
CA GLU A 276 -21.10 -17.99 10.98
C GLU A 276 -20.42 -16.66 11.30
N LEU A 277 -19.36 -16.69 12.14
CA LEU A 277 -18.59 -15.50 12.50
C LEU A 277 -18.04 -14.78 11.25
N PHE A 278 -17.40 -15.53 10.35
CA PHE A 278 -16.76 -14.96 9.17
C PHE A 278 -17.77 -14.52 8.11
N LEU A 279 -18.87 -15.26 7.91
CA LEU A 279 -19.96 -14.83 7.03
C LEU A 279 -20.59 -13.52 7.49
N ARG A 280 -20.84 -13.38 8.81
CA ARG A 280 -21.39 -12.16 9.38
C ARG A 280 -20.49 -10.94 9.10
N LYS A 281 -19.18 -11.10 9.27
CA LYS A 281 -18.21 -10.03 8.96
C LYS A 281 -18.12 -9.73 7.47
N LEU A 282 -18.10 -10.74 6.61
CA LEU A 282 -18.10 -10.53 5.15
C LEU A 282 -19.35 -9.77 4.69
N LYS A 283 -20.52 -10.10 5.25
CA LYS A 283 -21.77 -9.37 5.00
C LYS A 283 -21.68 -7.89 5.38
N GLN A 284 -21.13 -7.58 6.56
CA GLN A 284 -20.93 -6.19 6.99
C GLN A 284 -20.03 -5.41 6.02
N ILE A 285 -18.95 -6.03 5.53
CA ILE A 285 -18.05 -5.42 4.55
C ILE A 285 -18.79 -5.16 3.23
N TYR A 286 -19.62 -6.11 2.80
CA TYR A 286 -20.42 -6.00 1.58
C TYR A 286 -21.48 -4.89 1.66
N GLU A 287 -22.16 -4.76 2.80
CA GLU A 287 -23.09 -3.67 3.08
C GLU A 287 -22.37 -2.31 3.04
N LEU A 288 -21.16 -2.24 3.61
CA LEU A 288 -20.35 -1.02 3.59
C LEU A 288 -19.94 -0.63 2.17
N PHE A 289 -19.52 -1.59 1.34
CA PHE A 289 -19.28 -1.40 -0.09
C PHE A 289 -20.48 -0.78 -0.80
N ASN A 290 -21.67 -1.33 -0.59
CA ASN A 290 -22.90 -0.84 -1.23
C ASN A 290 -23.29 0.57 -0.75
N ASN A 291 -23.10 0.86 0.54
CA ASN A 291 -23.31 2.19 1.09
C ASN A 291 -22.38 3.23 0.44
N TYR A 292 -21.09 2.91 0.32
CA TYR A 292 -20.12 3.77 -0.36
C TYR A 292 -20.44 3.93 -1.85
N ARG A 293 -20.78 2.84 -2.53
CA ARG A 293 -21.16 2.86 -3.94
C ARG A 293 -22.35 3.80 -4.18
N SER A 294 -23.40 3.66 -3.38
CA SER A 294 -24.59 4.51 -3.45
C SER A 294 -24.27 5.97 -3.13
N LYS A 295 -23.50 6.22 -2.06
CA LYS A 295 -23.16 7.57 -1.60
C LYS A 295 -22.27 8.34 -2.57
N TYR A 296 -21.35 7.67 -3.28
CA TYR A 296 -20.34 8.31 -4.13
C TYR A 296 -20.46 7.97 -5.62
N ASN A 297 -21.56 7.34 -6.05
CA ASN A 297 -21.80 6.94 -7.44
C ASN A 297 -20.64 6.13 -8.03
N MET A 298 -20.12 5.17 -7.27
CA MET A 298 -19.05 4.31 -7.76
C MET A 298 -19.54 3.33 -8.84
N PRO A 299 -18.69 2.98 -9.82
CA PRO A 299 -18.95 1.90 -10.77
C PRO A 299 -19.35 0.57 -10.11
N SER A 300 -20.25 -0.19 -10.74
CA SER A 300 -20.78 -1.46 -10.20
C SER A 300 -19.80 -2.63 -10.32
N ASP A 301 -18.90 -2.57 -11.30
CA ASP A 301 -17.83 -3.54 -11.56
C ASP A 301 -16.77 -3.60 -10.43
N LEU A 302 -16.72 -2.59 -9.56
CA LEU A 302 -15.80 -2.57 -8.42
C LEU A 302 -16.03 -3.73 -7.43
N ILE A 303 -17.27 -4.21 -7.26
CA ILE A 303 -17.56 -5.34 -6.35
C ILE A 303 -17.50 -6.68 -7.10
N GLU A 304 -17.40 -6.65 -8.44
CA GLU A 304 -17.56 -7.82 -9.30
C GLU A 304 -16.61 -8.97 -8.95
N VAL A 305 -15.36 -8.68 -8.60
CA VAL A 305 -14.41 -9.72 -8.16
C VAL A 305 -14.91 -10.45 -6.91
N VAL A 306 -15.47 -9.73 -5.94
CA VAL A 306 -16.03 -10.32 -4.73
C VAL A 306 -17.27 -11.14 -5.07
N ASP A 307 -18.12 -10.66 -5.96
CA ASP A 307 -19.32 -11.37 -6.41
C ASP A 307 -18.99 -12.65 -7.17
N ILE A 308 -18.05 -12.59 -8.10
CA ILE A 308 -17.57 -13.75 -8.86
C ILE A 308 -17.04 -14.82 -7.90
N ILE A 309 -16.18 -14.43 -6.95
CA ILE A 309 -15.56 -15.38 -6.03
C ILE A 309 -16.60 -15.97 -5.07
N THR A 310 -17.47 -15.15 -4.48
CA THR A 310 -18.50 -15.65 -3.55
C THR A 310 -19.50 -16.57 -4.24
N ASN A 311 -19.91 -16.25 -5.47
CA ASN A 311 -20.76 -17.13 -6.28
C ASN A 311 -20.05 -18.44 -6.64
N TYR A 312 -18.79 -18.38 -7.09
CA TYR A 312 -18.00 -19.57 -7.43
C TYR A 312 -17.88 -20.55 -6.25
N TYR A 313 -17.68 -20.03 -5.05
CA TYR A 313 -17.58 -20.83 -3.83
C TYR A 313 -18.92 -21.07 -3.12
N ASN A 314 -20.06 -20.67 -3.71
CA ASN A 314 -21.39 -20.78 -3.13
C ASN A 314 -21.53 -20.17 -1.72
N ILE A 315 -20.84 -19.06 -1.47
CA ILE A 315 -20.89 -18.31 -0.23
C ILE A 315 -22.16 -17.45 -0.26
N LYS A 316 -23.16 -17.77 0.56
CA LYS A 316 -24.44 -17.05 0.65
C LYS A 316 -24.49 -16.12 1.87
N PHE A 317 -24.94 -14.89 1.65
CA PHE A 317 -25.08 -13.82 2.65
C PHE A 317 -26.40 -13.86 3.43
#